data_AF-A0A0B1T5G4-F1
#
_entry.id   AF-A0A0B1T5G4-F1
#
_cell.length_a   1.000
_cell.length_b   1.000
_cell.length_c   1.000
_cell.angle_alpha   90.00
_cell.angle_beta   90.00
_cell.angle_gamma   90.00
#
_symmetry.space_group_name_H-M   'P 1'
#
loop_
_entity.id
_entity.type
_entity.pdbx_description
1 polymer ?
#
loop_
_entity_poly.entity_id
_entity_poly.type
_entity_poly.pdbx_seq_one_letter_code
_entity_poly.pdbx_strand_id
1 'polypeptide(L)'
;MSCLAITFDGPKTKNGRRLFESFVQANKYSFWNRELVHAAESLIFMGFMKPCTVFVSAPTTHLQALRTAWARRVLKPAEGYLITSLVKAKTCAQKSSSS
;
A
#
# COMPACT_ATOMS: atom_id res chain seq x y z
N MET A 1 -2.07 -10.48 10.65
CA MET A 1 -2.01 -9.35 9.70
C MET A 1 -0.55 -8.90 9.58
N SER A 2 -0.12 -8.54 8.37
CA SER A 2 1.26 -8.09 8.10
C SER A 2 1.24 -6.62 7.67
N CYS A 3 2.35 -5.91 7.82
CA CYS A 3 2.47 -4.50 7.43
C CYS A 3 3.43 -4.32 6.24
N LEU A 4 3.11 -3.38 5.36
CA LEU A 4 3.90 -3.01 4.19
C LEU A 4 4.04 -1.48 4.14
N ALA A 5 5.26 -1.00 3.93
CA ALA A 5 5.54 0.39 3.65
C ALA A 5 5.69 0.58 2.14
N ILE A 6 4.90 1.49 1.58
CA ILE A 6 4.92 1.86 0.17
C ILE A 6 5.50 3.26 0.07
N THR A 7 6.68 3.37 -0.53
CA THR A 7 7.31 4.67 -0.79
C THR A 7 6.89 5.14 -2.16
N PHE A 8 6.31 6.34 -2.19
CA PHE A 8 5.98 7.04 -3.41
C PHE A 8 6.98 8.16 -3.66
N ASP A 9 7.24 8.46 -4.93
CA ASP A 9 7.96 9.63 -5.41
C ASP A 9 7.01 10.50 -6.24
N GLY A 10 7.01 11.81 -6.01
CA GLY A 10 6.03 12.70 -6.61
C GLY A 10 5.84 14.01 -5.85
N PRO A 11 4.80 14.79 -6.19
CA PRO A 11 4.54 16.08 -5.55
C PRO A 11 4.30 15.90 -4.05
N LYS A 12 4.87 16.79 -3.22
CA LYS A 12 4.76 16.69 -1.76
C LYS A 12 3.30 16.78 -1.30
N THR A 13 2.64 15.64 -1.09
CA THR A 13 1.29 15.60 -0.54
C THR A 13 1.29 15.78 0.97
N LYS A 14 0.38 16.63 1.45
CA LYS A 14 0.08 16.74 2.88
C LYS A 14 -0.90 15.66 3.33
N ASN A 15 -1.56 14.97 2.39
CA ASN A 15 -2.70 14.09 2.65
C ASN A 15 -2.37 12.65 2.23
N GLY A 16 -1.64 11.92 3.08
CA GLY A 16 -1.31 10.51 2.85
C GLY A 16 -2.51 9.58 2.68
N ARG A 17 -3.67 9.94 3.26
CA ARG A 17 -4.92 9.19 3.06
C ARG A 17 -5.45 9.28 1.63
N ARG A 18 -5.43 10.47 1.01
CA ARG A 18 -5.82 10.64 -0.40
C ARG A 18 -4.85 9.90 -1.32
N LEU A 19 -3.56 9.92 -1.01
CA LEU A 19 -2.55 9.16 -1.75
C LEU A 19 -2.86 7.65 -1.71
N PHE A 20 -3.19 7.13 -0.53
CA PHE A 20 -3.61 5.75 -0.36
C PHE A 20 -4.91 5.42 -1.12
N GLU A 21 -5.94 6.26 -1.01
CA GLU A 21 -7.22 6.06 -1.70
C GLU A 21 -7.03 6.05 -3.22
N SER A 22 -6.26 6.98 -3.77
CA SER A 22 -5.91 7.03 -5.20
C SER A 22 -5.14 5.78 -5.63
N PHE A 23 -4.18 5.32 -4.84
CA PHE A 23 -3.44 4.07 -5.09
C PHE A 23 -4.38 2.85 -5.11
N VAL A 24 -5.25 2.71 -4.12
CA VAL A 24 -6.21 1.61 -4.06
C VAL A 24 -7.16 1.66 -5.26
N GLN A 25 -7.69 2.85 -5.58
CA GLN A 25 -8.59 3.06 -6.70
C GLN A 25 -7.93 2.68 -8.04
N ALA A 26 -6.70 3.13 -8.30
CA ALA A 26 -5.95 2.79 -9.52
C ALA A 26 -5.76 1.28 -9.70
N ASN A 27 -5.60 0.54 -8.62
CA ASN A 27 -5.43 -0.92 -8.65
C ASN A 27 -6.76 -1.69 -8.65
N LYS A 28 -7.83 -1.14 -8.07
CA LYS A 28 -9.19 -1.71 -8.17
C LYS A 28 -9.70 -1.75 -9.60
N TYR A 29 -9.35 -0.75 -10.42
CA TYR A 29 -9.73 -0.73 -11.84
C TYR A 29 -9.00 -1.76 -12.70
N SER A 30 -7.99 -2.47 -12.17
CA SER A 30 -7.33 -3.58 -12.85
C SER A 30 -8.16 -4.87 -12.78
N PHE A 31 -9.31 -4.88 -13.47
CA PHE A 31 -10.24 -6.02 -13.52
C PHE A 31 -9.62 -7.31 -14.07
N TRP A 32 -8.52 -7.19 -14.81
CA TRP A 32 -7.76 -8.29 -15.39
C TRP A 32 -7.00 -9.13 -14.35
N ASN A 33 -6.82 -8.62 -13.11
CA ASN A 33 -6.16 -9.35 -12.03
C ASN A 33 -7.00 -9.30 -10.74
N ARG A 34 -7.92 -10.27 -10.60
CA ARG A 34 -8.84 -10.34 -9.44
C ARG A 34 -8.13 -10.46 -8.10
N GLU A 35 -6.98 -11.14 -8.05
CA GLU A 35 -6.17 -11.26 -6.82
C GLU A 35 -5.62 -9.89 -6.39
N LEU A 36 -5.13 -9.09 -7.34
CA LEU A 36 -4.66 -7.73 -7.05
C LEU A 36 -5.81 -6.83 -6.59
N VAL A 37 -6.98 -6.94 -7.23
CA VAL A 37 -8.17 -6.19 -6.82
C VAL A 37 -8.52 -6.53 -5.38
N HIS A 38 -8.72 -7.81 -5.04
CA HIS A 38 -9.02 -8.23 -3.66
C HIS A 38 -7.94 -7.79 -2.67
N ALA A 39 -6.67 -7.88 -3.07
CA ALA A 39 -5.56 -7.44 -2.24
C ALA A 39 -5.61 -5.93 -1.96
N ALA A 40 -5.86 -5.11 -2.98
CA ALA A 40 -5.97 -3.66 -2.86
C ALA A 40 -7.19 -3.24 -2.02
N GLU A 41 -8.32 -3.96 -2.14
CA GLU A 41 -9.53 -3.72 -1.35
C GLU A 41 -9.37 -4.07 0.12
N SER A 42 -8.55 -5.08 0.42
CA SER A 42 -8.28 -5.52 1.79
C SER A 42 -7.17 -4.73 2.49
N LEU A 43 -6.59 -3.71 1.83
CA LEU A 43 -5.58 -2.87 2.44
C LEU A 43 -6.20 -1.96 3.49
N ILE A 44 -5.58 -1.92 4.67
CA ILE A 44 -5.93 -1.04 5.76
C ILE A 44 -4.85 0.03 5.87
N PHE A 45 -5.23 1.29 5.74
CA PHE A 45 -4.31 2.42 5.96
C PHE A 45 -3.91 2.49 7.44
N MET A 46 -2.62 2.34 7.72
CA MET A 46 -2.05 2.42 9.07
C MET A 46 -1.50 3.81 9.39
N GLY A 47 -1.01 4.52 8.37
CA GLY A 47 -0.44 5.84 8.56
C GLY A 47 0.37 6.33 7.37
N PHE A 48 0.91 7.52 7.51
CA PHE A 48 1.72 8.18 6.50
C PHE A 48 2.91 8.90 7.14
N MET A 49 4.08 8.77 6.51
CA MET A 49 5.31 9.44 6.89
C MET A 49 5.81 10.27 5.71
N LYS A 50 6.22 11.51 6.00
CA LYS A 50 6.82 12.41 5.00
C LYS A 50 8.20 11.87 4.58
N PRO A 51 8.60 12.03 3.30
CA PRO A 51 7.95 12.84 2.27
C PRO A 51 6.70 12.22 1.64
N CYS A 52 6.70 10.91 1.32
CA CYS A 52 5.64 10.25 0.57
C CYS A 52 5.52 8.74 0.88
N THR A 53 5.71 8.32 2.13
CA THR A 53 5.66 6.90 2.52
C THR A 53 4.34 6.57 3.20
N VAL A 54 3.59 5.60 2.67
CA VAL A 54 2.33 5.11 3.23
C VAL A 54 2.54 3.75 3.88
N PHE A 55 2.01 3.58 5.09
CA PHE A 55 1.98 2.29 5.77
C PHE A 55 0.60 1.67 5.59
N VAL A 56 0.58 0.44 5.10
CA VAL A 56 -0.63 -0.35 4.92
C VAL A 56 -0.51 -1.69 5.64
N SER A 57 -1.64 -2.23 6.09
CA SER A 57 -1.73 -3.57 6.67
C SER A 57 -2.74 -4.40 5.90
N ALA A 58 -2.46 -5.68 5.71
CA ALA A 58 -3.37 -6.62 5.07
C ALA A 58 -2.98 -8.06 5.45
N PRO A 59 -3.82 -9.07 5.10
CA PRO A 59 -3.43 -10.46 5.13
C PRO A 59 -2.13 -10.71 4.35
N THR A 60 -1.31 -11.66 4.82
CA THR A 60 -0.01 -11.95 4.20
C THR A 60 -0.16 -12.37 2.74
N THR A 61 -1.21 -13.11 2.40
CA THR A 61 -1.56 -13.51 1.02
C THR A 61 -1.75 -12.29 0.11
N HIS A 62 -2.54 -11.32 0.56
CA HIS A 62 -2.80 -10.08 -0.18
C HIS A 62 -1.55 -9.23 -0.35
N LEU A 63 -0.70 -9.12 0.69
CA LEU A 63 0.57 -8.41 0.56
C LEU A 63 1.55 -9.10 -0.40
N GLN A 64 1.53 -10.44 -0.47
CA GLN A 64 2.32 -11.17 -1.46
C GLN A 64 1.81 -10.89 -2.88
N ALA A 65 0.49 -10.88 -3.09
CA ALA A 65 -0.09 -10.51 -4.39
C ALA A 65 0.33 -9.10 -4.83
N LEU A 66 0.30 -8.11 -3.92
CA LEU A 66 0.81 -6.76 -4.15
C LEU A 66 2.31 -6.72 -4.52
N ARG A 67 3.15 -7.46 -3.79
CA ARG A 67 4.59 -7.55 -4.07
C ARG A 67 4.86 -8.21 -5.43
N THR A 68 4.12 -9.26 -5.76
CA THR A 68 4.21 -9.92 -7.07
C THR A 68 3.77 -8.98 -8.18
N ALA A 69 2.68 -8.24 -7.98
CA ALA A 69 2.21 -7.24 -8.94
C ALA A 69 3.26 -6.13 -9.17
N TRP A 70 3.97 -5.71 -8.12
CA TRP A 70 5.07 -4.76 -8.23
C TRP A 70 6.27 -5.34 -8.97
N ALA A 71 6.70 -6.55 -8.62
CA ALA A 71 7.82 -7.24 -9.28
C ALA A 71 7.55 -7.44 -10.78
N ARG A 72 6.30 -7.71 -11.15
CA ARG A 72 5.85 -7.85 -12.54
C ARG A 72 5.60 -6.50 -13.24
N ARG A 73 5.79 -5.38 -12.56
CA ARG A 73 5.51 -4.00 -13.04
C ARG A 73 4.08 -3.78 -13.51
N VAL A 74 3.14 -4.47 -12.89
CA VAL A 74 1.71 -4.36 -13.20
C VAL A 74 0.93 -3.57 -12.15
N LEU A 75 1.55 -3.36 -10.98
CA LEU A 75 1.02 -2.52 -9.93
C LEU A 75 1.00 -1.05 -10.36
N LYS A 76 -0.17 -0.42 -10.29
CA LYS A 76 -0.34 0.99 -10.67
C LYS A 76 -0.01 1.90 -9.48
N PRO A 77 0.77 2.97 -9.69
CA PRO A 77 0.97 3.98 -8.66
C PRO A 77 -0.30 4.84 -8.48
N ALA A 78 -0.33 5.65 -7.44
CA ALA A 78 -1.34 6.70 -7.29
C ALA A 78 -1.20 7.76 -8.40
N GLU A 79 -2.29 8.47 -8.67
CA GLU A 79 -2.34 9.49 -9.72
C GLU A 79 -1.33 10.62 -9.47
N GLY A 80 -0.39 10.80 -10.42
CA GLY A 80 0.68 11.80 -10.31
C GLY A 80 1.86 11.39 -9.41
N TYR A 81 1.91 10.12 -8.96
CA TYR A 81 3.02 9.56 -8.19
C TYR A 81 3.65 8.37 -8.90
N LEU A 82 4.84 8.00 -8.46
CA LEU A 82 5.54 6.77 -8.83
C LEU A 82 5.79 5.97 -7.55
N ILE A 83 5.68 4.65 -7.61
CA ILE A 83 6.13 3.80 -6.50
C ILE A 83 7.63 3.61 -6.69
N THR A 84 8.43 3.89 -5.66
CA THR A 84 9.89 3.68 -5.70
C THR A 84 10.29 2.43 -4.96
N SER A 85 9.58 2.08 -3.89
CA SER A 85 9.92 0.93 -3.07
C SER A 85 8.71 0.36 -2.33
N LEU A 86 8.71 -0.97 -2.18
CA LEU A 86 7.79 -1.71 -1.31
C LEU A 86 8.61 -2.46 -0.26
N VAL A 87 8.58 -1.98 0.98
CA VAL A 87 9.35 -2.57 2.08
C VAL A 87 8.40 -3.27 3.04
N LYS A 88 8.67 -4.53 3.36
CA LYS A 88 7.94 -5.22 4.43
C LYS A 88 8.29 -4.54 5.75
N ALA A 89 7.32 -3.91 6.38
CA ALA A 89 7.50 -3.38 7.73
C ALA A 89 7.54 -4.57 8.69
N LYS A 90 8.60 -4.69 9.47
CA LYS A 90 8.66 -5.69 10.55
C LYS A 90 7.52 -5.34 11.49
N THR A 91 6.59 -6.30 11.63
CA THR A 91 5.42 -6.35 12.51
C THR A 91 5.08 -5.01 13.15
N CYS A 92 3.97 -4.39 12.76
CA CYS A 92 3.35 -3.37 13.60
C CYS A 92 3.08 -4.06 14.94
N ALA A 93 3.97 -3.91 15.92
CA ALA A 93 3.72 -4.35 17.26
C ALA A 93 2.51 -3.53 17.68
N GLN A 94 1.34 -4.17 17.74
CA GLN A 94 0.28 -3.69 18.59
C GLN A 94 0.95 -3.55 19.96
N LYS A 95 1.26 -2.32 20.37
CA LYS A 95 1.28 -2.05 21.81
C LYS A 95 -0.15 -2.30 22.24
N SER A 96 -0.45 -3.55 22.61
CA SER A 96 -1.39 -3.80 23.68
C SER A 96 -0.79 -3.08 24.89
N SER A 97 -1.17 -1.83 25.07
CA SER A 97 -1.12 -1.18 26.37
C SER A 97 -1.93 -2.08 27.31
N SER A 98 -1.21 -2.88 28.09
CA SER A 98 -1.73 -3.49 29.30
C SER A 98 -2.29 -2.38 30.19
N SER A 99 -3.56 -2.48 30.54
CA SER A 99 -4.14 -1.97 31.79
C SER A 99 -5.41 -2.75 32.06
#